data_AF-A0A945G4Q1-F1
#
_entry.id   AF-A0A945G4Q1-F1
#
_cell.length_a   1.000
_cell.length_b   1.000
_cell.length_c   1.000
_cell.angle_alpha   90.00
_cell.angle_beta   90.00
_cell.angle_gamma   90.00
#
_symmetry.space_group_name_H-M   'P 1'
#
loop_
_entity.id
_entity.type
_entity.pdbx_description
1 polymer ?
#
loop_
_entity_poly.entity_id
_entity_poly.type
_entity_poly.pdbx_seq_one_letter_code
_entity_poly.pdbx_strand_id
1 'polypeptide(L)'
;MKTTKLCVPLCLCALCVFITAAPALDAAKQTNFLFFLVDDMGWADIGANGSTYHETPNIDRLARSGMRFTQGYAAGSVCSPTR
;
A
#
# COMPACT_ATOMS: atom_id res chain seq x y z
N MET A 1 1.95 4.47 62.90
CA MET A 1 0.89 5.08 62.06
C MET A 1 1.44 6.17 61.11
N LYS A 2 2.37 5.86 60.18
CA LYS A 2 2.83 6.83 59.15
C LYS A 2 3.23 6.23 57.80
N THR A 3 3.06 4.93 57.56
CA THR A 3 3.53 4.25 56.33
C THR A 3 2.51 4.28 55.18
N THR A 4 1.23 4.54 55.44
CA THR A 4 0.17 4.52 54.42
C THR A 4 0.14 5.76 53.51
N LYS A 5 0.75 6.88 53.89
CA LYS A 5 0.68 8.14 53.10
C LYS A 5 1.62 8.19 51.89
N LEU A 6 2.65 7.33 51.84
CA LEU A 6 3.66 7.31 50.77
C LEU A 6 3.38 6.26 49.67
N CYS A 7 2.65 5.18 49.98
CA CYS A 7 2.23 4.18 48.99
C CYS A 7 1.14 4.70 48.03
N VAL A 8 0.25 5.57 48.50
CA VAL A 8 -0.85 6.13 47.69
C VAL A 8 -0.38 6.95 46.48
N PRO A 9 0.57 7.91 46.61
CA PRO A 9 1.03 8.68 45.45
C PRO A 9 1.86 7.85 44.46
N LEU A 10 2.55 6.80 44.93
CA LEU A 10 3.34 5.91 44.08
C LEU A 10 2.45 4.99 43.24
N CYS A 11 1.38 4.44 43.83
CA CYS A 11 0.36 3.68 43.10
C CYS A 11 -0.42 4.57 42.11
N LEU A 12 -0.68 5.84 42.44
CA LEU A 12 -1.37 6.77 41.55
C LEU A 12 -0.49 7.13 40.33
N CYS A 13 0.81 7.35 40.52
CA CYS A 13 1.75 7.59 39.42
C CYS A 13 1.91 6.36 38.52
N ALA A 14 1.98 5.16 39.11
CA ALA A 14 2.05 3.92 38.34
C ALA A 14 0.78 3.68 37.51
N LEU A 15 -0.39 4.01 38.05
CA LEU A 15 -1.66 3.93 37.32
C LEU A 15 -1.75 4.94 36.17
N CYS A 16 -1.23 6.16 36.36
CA CYS A 16 -1.16 7.18 35.31
C CYS A 16 -0.23 6.77 34.14
N VAL A 17 0.89 6.10 34.42
CA VAL A 17 1.80 5.59 33.37
C VAL A 17 1.18 4.41 32.59
N PHE A 18 0.36 3.59 33.23
CA PHE A 18 -0.36 2.51 32.55
C PHE A 18 -1.48 3.02 31.63
N ILE A 19 -2.11 4.16 31.94
CA ILE A 19 -3.19 4.74 31.12
C ILE A 19 -2.64 5.44 29.86
N THR A 20 -1.43 5.99 29.91
CA THR A 20 -0.81 6.66 28.74
C THR A 20 -0.16 5.71 27.73
N ALA A 21 -0.01 4.43 28.08
CA ALA A 21 0.57 3.39 27.23
C ALA A 21 -0.47 2.63 26.38
N ALA A 22 -1.69 3.18 26.20
CA ALA A 22 -2.66 2.60 25.30
C ALA A 22 -2.12 2.67 23.85
N PRO A 23 -1.97 1.54 23.14
CA PRO A 23 -1.56 1.58 21.74
C PRO A 23 -2.64 2.33 20.96
N ALA A 24 -2.23 3.33 20.18
CA ALA A 24 -3.11 3.96 19.21
C ALA A 24 -3.62 2.86 18.29
N LEU A 25 -4.92 2.59 18.33
CA LEU A 25 -5.57 1.69 17.39
C LEU A 25 -5.47 2.37 16.03
N ASP A 26 -4.49 1.97 15.22
CA ASP A 26 -4.35 2.48 13.86
C ASP A 26 -5.59 2.03 13.10
N ALA A 27 -6.54 2.95 12.92
CA ALA A 27 -7.74 2.68 12.16
C ALA A 27 -7.28 2.25 10.77
N ALA A 28 -7.57 1.00 10.40
CA ALA A 28 -7.09 0.39 9.17
C ALA A 28 -7.29 1.36 8.01
N LYS A 29 -6.20 1.97 7.55
CA LYS A 29 -6.26 3.04 6.56
C LYS A 29 -6.84 2.43 5.30
N GLN A 30 -8.02 2.90 4.90
CA GLN A 30 -8.70 2.37 3.72
C GLN A 30 -7.80 2.58 2.50
N THR A 31 -7.40 1.47 1.89
CA THR A 31 -6.60 1.49 0.66
C THR A 31 -7.49 1.91 -0.51
N ASN A 32 -7.06 2.92 -1.25
CA ASN A 32 -7.69 3.28 -2.52
C ASN A 32 -7.17 2.37 -3.63
N PHE A 33 -8.06 1.89 -4.50
CA PHE A 33 -7.71 1.10 -5.67
C PHE A 33 -7.91 1.92 -6.94
N LEU A 34 -6.86 2.04 -7.76
CA LEU A 34 -6.89 2.73 -9.05
C LEU A 34 -6.51 1.75 -10.15
N PHE A 35 -7.44 1.49 -11.07
CA PHE A 35 -7.25 0.59 -12.19
C PHE A 35 -7.10 1.38 -13.48
N PHE A 36 -5.95 1.21 -14.14
CA PHE A 36 -5.70 1.74 -15.48
C PHE A 36 -5.91 0.63 -16.50
N LEU A 37 -6.74 0.90 -17.50
CA LEU A 37 -6.98 0.01 -18.64
C LEU A 37 -6.69 0.78 -19.92
N VAL A 38 -5.78 0.25 -20.73
CA VAL A 38 -5.41 0.85 -22.03
C VAL A 38 -5.95 -0.03 -23.15
N ASP A 39 -6.59 0.57 -24.14
CA ASP A 39 -7.11 -0.14 -25.30
C ASP A 39 -5.98 -0.40 -26.31
N ASP A 40 -6.00 -1.57 -26.94
CA ASP A 40 -5.10 -1.95 -28.04
C ASP A 40 -3.60 -1.74 -27.78
N MET A 41 -3.15 -1.81 -26.51
CA MET A 41 -1.73 -1.74 -26.17
C MET A 41 -1.05 -3.10 -26.41
N GLY A 42 -0.10 -3.13 -27.34
CA GLY A 42 0.76 -4.27 -27.59
C GLY A 42 1.75 -4.51 -26.45
N TRP A 43 2.12 -5.77 -26.26
CA TRP A 43 3.08 -6.15 -25.21
C TRP A 43 4.43 -5.44 -25.37
N ALA A 44 4.91 -5.27 -26.60
CA ALA A 44 6.21 -4.65 -26.88
C ALA A 44 6.16 -3.12 -26.94
N ASP A 45 5.02 -2.47 -26.64
CA ASP A 45 4.87 -1.04 -26.87
C ASP A 45 5.54 -0.18 -25.79
N ILE A 46 5.77 -0.73 -24.59
CA ILE A 46 6.30 0.03 -23.45
C ILE A 46 7.81 -0.21 -23.24
N GLY A 47 8.51 0.81 -22.72
CA GLY A 47 9.94 0.76 -22.47
C GLY A 47 10.32 -0.35 -21.50
N ALA A 48 9.47 -0.59 -20.49
CA ALA A 48 9.63 -1.68 -19.54
C ALA A 48 9.73 -3.05 -20.22
N ASN A 49 9.08 -3.25 -21.38
CA ASN A 49 9.10 -4.49 -22.17
C ASN A 49 10.12 -4.44 -23.33
N GLY A 50 11.01 -3.44 -23.34
CA GLY A 50 12.09 -3.32 -24.30
C GLY A 50 11.79 -2.43 -25.52
N SER A 51 10.66 -1.71 -25.53
CA SER A 51 10.37 -0.74 -26.60
C SER A 51 11.43 0.36 -26.63
N THR A 52 11.92 0.68 -27.84
CA THR A 52 12.74 1.88 -28.10
C THR A 52 12.00 2.91 -28.93
N TYR A 53 10.73 2.64 -29.29
CA TYR A 53 9.94 3.50 -30.17
C TYR A 53 9.08 4.50 -29.39
N HIS A 54 8.48 4.06 -28.27
CA HIS A 54 7.62 4.91 -27.44
C HIS A 54 8.29 5.27 -26.11
N GLU A 55 8.27 6.57 -25.77
CA GLU A 55 8.67 7.05 -24.45
C GLU A 55 7.54 6.84 -23.43
N THR A 56 7.77 5.98 -22.44
CA THR A 56 6.76 5.62 -21.43
C THR A 56 7.28 5.77 -19.99
N PRO A 57 7.92 6.91 -19.63
CA PRO A 57 8.69 7.05 -18.38
C PRO A 57 7.87 6.83 -17.11
N ASN A 58 6.57 7.16 -17.14
CA ASN A 58 5.66 6.94 -16.02
C ASN A 58 5.29 5.45 -15.85
N ILE A 59 5.04 4.74 -16.94
CA ILE A 59 4.78 3.30 -16.93
C ILE A 59 6.05 2.57 -16.48
N ASP A 60 7.20 2.96 -17.01
CA ASP A 60 8.49 2.37 -16.65
C ASP A 60 8.81 2.56 -15.18
N ARG A 61 8.51 3.75 -14.63
CA ARG A 61 8.66 4.02 -13.20
C ARG A 61 7.74 3.13 -12.36
N LEU A 62 6.47 2.99 -12.73
CA LEU A 62 5.53 2.10 -12.03
C LEU A 62 5.99 0.64 -12.09
N ALA A 63 6.46 0.19 -13.25
CA ALA A 63 6.98 -1.15 -13.48
C ALA A 63 8.22 -1.45 -12.62
N ARG A 64 9.08 -0.44 -12.35
CA ARG A 64 10.24 -0.59 -11.46
C ARG A 64 9.89 -0.59 -9.97
N SER A 65 8.86 0.16 -9.56
CA SER A 65 8.47 0.29 -8.15
C SER A 65 7.52 -0.80 -7.65
N GLY A 66 6.97 -1.61 -8.55
CA GLY A 66 5.93 -2.59 -8.25
C GLY A 66 6.25 -3.99 -8.75
N MET A 67 5.21 -4.79 -8.87
CA MET A 67 5.27 -6.12 -9.47
C MET A 67 4.92 -6.05 -10.96
N ARG A 68 5.59 -6.87 -11.77
CA ARG A 68 5.35 -6.98 -13.20
C ARG A 68 4.95 -8.39 -13.57
N PHE A 69 3.86 -8.52 -14.33
CA PHE A 69 3.45 -9.77 -14.95
C PHE A 69 3.94 -9.78 -16.40
N THR A 70 5.07 -10.44 -16.66
CA THR A 70 5.64 -10.54 -18.01
C THR A 70 4.89 -11.53 -18.90
N GLN A 71 4.04 -12.37 -18.31
CA GLN A 71 3.18 -13.38 -18.94
C GLN A 71 1.70 -13.14 -18.55
N GLY A 72 1.21 -11.91 -18.72
CA GLY A 72 -0.18 -11.54 -18.45
C GLY A 72 -1.02 -11.56 -19.73
N TYR A 73 -1.80 -12.61 -19.96
CA TYR A 73 -2.60 -12.78 -21.16
C TYR A 73 -4.03 -12.25 -21.00
N ALA A 74 -4.55 -11.62 -22.05
CA ALA A 74 -5.96 -11.32 -22.19
C ALA A 74 -6.76 -12.60 -22.49
N ALA A 75 -8.03 -12.64 -22.07
CA ALA A 75 -8.91 -13.78 -22.34
C ALA A 75 -9.28 -13.94 -23.83
N GLY A 76 -9.11 -12.88 -24.63
CA GLY A 76 -9.33 -12.87 -26.07
C GLY A 76 -8.62 -11.71 -26.75
N SER A 77 -8.71 -11.66 -28.08
CA SER A 77 -8.09 -10.61 -28.92
C SER A 77 -9.07 -9.50 -29.33
N VAL A 78 -10.27 -9.49 -28.76
CA VAL A 78 -11.33 -8.52 -29.09
C VAL A 78 -11.65 -7.73 -27.82
N CYS A 79 -11.83 -6.41 -27.95
CA CYS A 79 -12.00 -5.52 -26.81
C CYS A 79 -13.24 -5.88 -25.98
N SER A 80 -14.41 -6.07 -26.61
CA SER A 80 -15.68 -6.30 -25.92
C SER A 80 -15.70 -7.56 -25.02
N PRO A 81 -15.23 -8.75 -25.44
CA PRO A 81 -15.19 -9.92 -24.55
C PRO A 81 -14.03 -9.90 -23.55
N THR A 82 -13.05 -8.99 -23.70
CA THR A 82 -11.89 -8.89 -22.79
C THR A 82 -12.17 -7.97 -21.60
N ARG A 83 -13.08 -7.00 -21.75
CA ARG A 83 -13.50 -6.04 -20.71
C ARG A 83 -14.68 -6.57 -19.90
#